data_AF-A0A1X0NVT6-F1
#
_entry.id   AF-A0A1X0NVT6-F1
#
_cell.length_a   1.000
_cell.length_b   1.000
_cell.length_c   1.000
_cell.angle_alpha   90.00
_cell.angle_beta   90.00
_cell.angle_gamma   90.00
#
_symmetry.space_group_name_H-M   'P 1'
#
loop_
_entity.id
_entity.type
_entity.pdbx_description
1 polymer ?
#
loop_
_entity_poly.entity_id
_entity_poly.type
_entity_poly.pdbx_seq_one_letter_code
_entity_poly.pdbx_strand_id
1 'polypeptide(L)'
;MLASAILSNVSVETIGYGRRYKHTDRVFWVMQYIEKERLRDSDVVVVYDGADTLFSGASTVQQAVDRFIATTAPTPDAFDAGAVRRGVATAPVLFSAEANCYHPQLTDSGKWGVSKGRCISAYWRAYNYWVGGCSGDVCNEKLRLHYLNAGGYVARVWALKQTFVAFRDVLQRKRWWCDQSAWGLVYLWSITQDARMTPDVRIPRGLINLDFHNEFFFSLHSMRFEIDILFWSSTAIANVVAGGRLPFPLFFNIVDKPNATPAILHFNGLGRNVGFFLEKMRNHTSWYVENKRSVDAAEKARDMLKSYSRIKVCGDGDCNLALFSQFCPVFL
;
A
#
# COMPACT_ATOMS: atom_id res chain seq x y z
N MET A 1 -8.03 -7.39 -7.21
CA MET A 1 -6.82 -7.96 -6.58
C MET A 1 -6.55 -9.43 -6.91
N LEU A 2 -7.40 -10.39 -6.50
CA LEU A 2 -7.08 -11.83 -6.61
C LEU A 2 -6.69 -12.32 -8.02
N ALA A 3 -7.40 -11.87 -9.07
CA ALA A 3 -7.06 -12.23 -10.45
C ALA A 3 -5.66 -11.72 -10.86
N SER A 4 -5.33 -10.46 -10.55
CA SER A 4 -3.99 -9.93 -10.83
C SER A 4 -2.91 -10.66 -10.04
N ALA A 5 -3.21 -11.16 -8.84
CA ALA A 5 -2.26 -11.93 -8.03
C ALA A 5 -1.93 -13.27 -8.69
N ILE A 6 -2.96 -14.05 -9.01
CA ILE A 6 -2.83 -15.34 -9.72
C ILE A 6 -2.05 -15.16 -11.03
N LEU A 7 -2.44 -14.17 -11.84
CA LEU A 7 -1.84 -13.93 -13.15
C LEU A 7 -0.44 -13.29 -13.08
N SER A 8 -0.04 -12.78 -11.92
CA SER A 8 1.32 -12.33 -11.64
C SER A 8 2.15 -13.38 -10.88
N ASN A 9 1.59 -14.58 -10.65
CA ASN A 9 2.19 -15.63 -9.83
C ASN A 9 2.58 -15.14 -8.41
N VAL A 10 1.75 -14.27 -7.83
CA VAL A 10 1.91 -13.76 -6.47
C VAL A 10 0.92 -14.48 -5.55
N SER A 11 1.43 -15.16 -4.52
CA SER A 11 0.60 -15.77 -3.49
C SER A 11 0.03 -14.70 -2.57
N VAL A 12 -1.28 -14.72 -2.37
CA VAL A 12 -2.00 -13.76 -1.54
C VAL A 12 -2.94 -14.46 -0.58
N GLU A 13 -3.06 -13.86 0.59
CA GLU A 13 -3.80 -14.40 1.71
C GLU A 13 -4.94 -13.44 2.02
N THR A 14 -6.18 -13.92 1.91
CA THR A 14 -7.35 -13.10 2.23
C THR A 14 -7.65 -13.24 3.71
N ILE A 15 -7.57 -12.16 4.48
CA ILE A 15 -7.84 -12.17 5.92
C ILE A 15 -9.15 -11.45 6.25
N GLY A 16 -9.81 -11.87 7.33
CA GLY A 16 -11.06 -11.26 7.78
C GLY A 16 -12.29 -11.68 6.98
N TYR A 17 -12.20 -12.76 6.20
CA TYR A 17 -13.33 -13.27 5.43
C TYR A 17 -14.48 -13.72 6.36
N GLY A 18 -15.72 -13.43 5.98
CA GLY A 18 -16.91 -13.73 6.77
C GLY A 18 -17.13 -12.86 8.01
N ARG A 19 -16.14 -12.03 8.41
CA ARG A 19 -16.23 -11.20 9.60
C ARG A 19 -16.98 -9.91 9.35
N ARG A 20 -17.62 -9.39 10.41
CA ARG A 20 -18.24 -8.07 10.38
C ARG A 20 -17.18 -6.99 10.19
N TYR A 21 -17.27 -6.26 9.09
CA TYR A 21 -16.31 -5.23 8.74
C TYR A 21 -16.37 -3.99 9.62
N LYS A 22 -15.21 -3.56 10.10
CA LYS A 22 -14.92 -2.20 10.58
C LYS A 22 -13.51 -1.85 10.15
N HIS A 23 -13.27 -0.61 9.70
CA HIS A 23 -11.93 -0.20 9.25
C HIS A 23 -10.86 -0.44 10.32
N THR A 24 -11.16 -0.11 11.59
CA THR A 24 -10.25 -0.29 12.72
C THR A 24 -9.89 -1.74 13.02
N ASP A 25 -10.71 -2.70 12.60
CA ASP A 25 -10.49 -4.12 12.88
C ASP A 25 -9.46 -4.74 11.91
N ARG A 26 -9.18 -4.07 10.77
CA ARG A 26 -8.26 -4.58 9.73
C ARG A 26 -6.87 -4.94 10.27
N VAL A 27 -6.25 -4.06 11.06
CA VAL A 27 -4.92 -4.33 11.63
C VAL A 27 -4.94 -5.47 12.65
N PHE A 28 -6.03 -5.66 13.39
CA PHE A 28 -6.15 -6.77 14.33
C PHE A 28 -6.17 -8.11 13.59
N TRP A 29 -6.82 -8.17 12.42
CA TRP A 29 -6.79 -9.36 11.58
C TRP A 29 -5.38 -9.65 11.05
N VAL A 30 -4.60 -8.62 10.72
CA VAL A 30 -3.19 -8.78 10.34
C VAL A 30 -2.36 -9.32 11.50
N MET A 31 -2.54 -8.80 12.71
CA MET A 31 -1.81 -9.29 13.90
C MET A 31 -2.16 -10.74 14.20
N GLN A 32 -3.44 -11.10 14.16
CA GLN A 32 -3.89 -12.47 14.34
C GLN A 32 -3.31 -13.42 13.29
N TYR A 33 -3.20 -12.97 12.04
CA TYR A 33 -2.55 -13.75 10.98
C TYR A 33 -1.06 -13.96 11.24
N ILE A 34 -0.33 -12.89 11.62
CA ILE A 34 1.09 -12.96 12.00
C ILE A 34 1.32 -13.97 13.12
N GLU A 35 0.49 -13.94 14.16
CA GLU A 35 0.57 -14.88 15.29
C GLU A 35 0.26 -16.31 14.87
N LYS A 36 -0.84 -16.51 14.12
CA LYS A 36 -1.29 -17.83 13.66
C LYS A 36 -0.26 -18.52 12.78
N GLU A 37 0.28 -17.79 11.79
CA GLU A 37 1.29 -18.32 10.85
C GLU A 37 2.71 -18.29 11.43
N ARG A 38 2.87 -17.83 12.68
CA ARG A 38 4.14 -17.75 13.41
C ARG A 38 5.21 -16.99 12.62
N LEU A 39 4.82 -15.88 11.98
CA LEU A 39 5.76 -15.08 11.21
C LEU A 39 6.83 -14.53 12.16
N ARG A 40 8.08 -14.68 11.73
CA ARG A 40 9.27 -14.24 12.46
C ARG A 40 9.39 -12.74 12.37
N ASP A 41 10.06 -12.16 13.34
CA ASP A 41 10.33 -10.73 13.39
C ASP A 41 11.03 -10.18 12.13
N SER A 42 11.88 -11.00 11.51
CA SER A 42 12.59 -10.68 10.26
C SER A 42 11.71 -10.73 9.01
N ASP A 43 10.56 -11.38 9.06
CA ASP A 43 9.68 -11.55 7.89
C ASP A 43 9.04 -10.20 7.51
N VAL A 44 8.55 -10.12 6.27
CA VAL A 44 7.90 -8.94 5.71
C VAL A 44 6.44 -9.25 5.42
N VAL A 45 5.55 -8.33 5.78
CA VAL A 45 4.14 -8.36 5.41
C VAL A 45 3.81 -7.18 4.51
N VAL A 46 3.11 -7.45 3.40
CA VAL A 46 2.53 -6.43 2.52
C VAL A 46 1.02 -6.52 2.68
N VAL A 47 0.41 -5.44 3.16
CA VAL A 47 -1.02 -5.37 3.44
C VAL A 47 -1.66 -4.33 2.54
N TYR A 48 -2.82 -4.66 1.99
CA TYR A 48 -3.57 -3.77 1.10
C TYR A 48 -5.05 -4.10 1.12
N ASP A 49 -5.87 -3.14 0.70
CA ASP A 49 -7.31 -3.36 0.55
C ASP A 49 -7.61 -4.41 -0.52
N GLY A 50 -8.45 -5.40 -0.21
CA GLY A 50 -8.73 -6.49 -1.15
C GLY A 50 -9.67 -6.11 -2.32
N ALA A 51 -10.53 -5.11 -2.12
CA ALA A 51 -11.64 -4.81 -3.02
C ALA A 51 -11.28 -3.81 -4.14
N ASP A 52 -10.47 -2.80 -3.85
CA ASP A 52 -10.16 -1.67 -4.73
C ASP A 52 -8.67 -1.57 -5.04
N THR A 53 -7.97 -2.71 -5.11
CA THR A 53 -6.54 -2.76 -5.52
C THR A 53 -6.29 -3.78 -6.62
N LEU A 54 -5.17 -3.60 -7.34
CA LEU A 54 -4.61 -4.59 -8.26
C LEU A 54 -3.09 -4.53 -8.29
N PHE A 55 -2.46 -5.67 -8.55
CA PHE A 55 -1.02 -5.70 -8.81
C PHE A 55 -0.72 -5.13 -10.19
N SER A 56 0.40 -4.45 -10.34
CA SER A 56 0.85 -3.90 -11.61
C SER A 56 1.66 -4.92 -12.44
N GLY A 57 2.24 -5.92 -11.80
CA GLY A 57 3.09 -6.93 -12.43
C GLY A 57 3.85 -7.83 -11.47
N ALA A 58 4.32 -8.98 -11.96
CA ALA A 58 5.18 -9.87 -11.18
C ALA A 58 6.56 -9.24 -10.89
N SER A 59 7.16 -8.61 -11.91
CA SER A 59 8.48 -7.97 -11.81
C SER A 59 8.49 -6.80 -10.83
N THR A 60 7.47 -5.95 -10.87
CA THR A 60 7.33 -4.81 -9.97
C THR A 60 7.09 -5.23 -8.52
N VAL A 61 6.29 -6.28 -8.29
CA VAL A 61 6.11 -6.86 -6.95
C VAL A 61 7.43 -7.39 -6.41
N GLN A 62 8.14 -8.21 -7.18
CA GLN A 62 9.42 -8.77 -6.77
C GLN A 62 10.44 -7.65 -6.46
N GLN A 63 10.58 -6.68 -7.37
CA GLN A 63 11.49 -5.56 -7.21
C GLN A 63 11.18 -4.73 -5.96
N ALA A 64 9.91 -4.41 -5.71
CA ALA A 64 9.50 -3.65 -4.54
C ALA A 64 9.85 -4.39 -3.24
N VAL A 65 9.49 -5.69 -3.16
CA VAL A 65 9.78 -6.53 -1.98
C VAL A 65 11.27 -6.68 -1.75
N ASP A 66 12.06 -7.00 -2.78
CA ASP A 66 13.51 -7.15 -2.67
C ASP A 66 14.18 -5.87 -2.21
N ARG A 67 13.76 -4.74 -2.78
CA ARG A 67 14.27 -3.42 -2.37
C ARG A 67 13.94 -3.13 -0.92
N PHE A 68 12.70 -3.34 -0.48
CA PHE A 68 12.31 -3.16 0.92
C PHE A 68 13.14 -4.05 1.84
N ILE A 69 13.35 -5.31 1.49
CA ILE A 69 14.17 -6.21 2.29
C ILE A 69 15.62 -5.72 2.36
N ALA A 70 16.17 -5.24 1.26
CA ALA A 70 17.56 -4.77 1.18
C ALA A 70 17.79 -3.45 1.93
N THR A 71 16.79 -2.57 2.00
CA THR A 71 16.96 -1.20 2.54
C THR A 71 16.33 -0.99 3.92
N THR A 72 15.64 -1.98 4.50
CA THR A 72 15.06 -1.89 5.83
C THR A 72 15.83 -2.69 6.87
N ALA A 73 15.84 -2.18 8.11
CA ALA A 73 16.45 -2.86 9.24
C ALA A 73 15.77 -4.22 9.51
N PRO A 74 16.52 -5.34 9.54
CA PRO A 74 15.94 -6.68 9.74
C PRO A 74 15.51 -6.93 11.19
N THR A 75 16.04 -6.17 12.15
CA THR A 75 15.77 -6.30 13.59
C THR A 75 15.66 -4.92 14.26
N PRO A 76 15.09 -4.85 15.48
CA PRO A 76 15.07 -3.61 16.26
C PRO A 76 16.47 -3.02 16.51
N ASP A 77 17.47 -3.85 16.82
CA ASP A 77 18.83 -3.39 17.12
C ASP A 77 19.57 -2.82 15.92
N ALA A 78 19.22 -3.27 14.71
CA ALA A 78 19.79 -2.77 13.45
C ALA A 78 19.12 -1.46 12.96
N PHE A 79 18.08 -0.98 13.65
CA PHE A 79 17.32 0.18 13.20
C PHE A 79 18.05 1.50 13.48
N ASP A 80 18.47 2.17 12.39
CA ASP A 80 19.02 3.52 12.43
C ASP A 80 18.00 4.56 11.94
N ALA A 81 17.36 5.24 12.90
CA ALA A 81 16.44 6.36 12.64
C ALA A 81 17.09 7.51 11.83
N GLY A 82 18.39 7.74 12.02
CA GLY A 82 19.17 8.73 11.29
C GLY A 82 19.36 8.35 9.82
N ALA A 83 19.63 7.07 9.53
CA ALA A 83 19.74 6.59 8.15
C ALA A 83 18.42 6.74 7.39
N VAL A 84 17.28 6.42 8.02
CA VAL A 84 15.95 6.65 7.40
C VAL A 84 15.71 8.13 7.14
N ARG A 85 16.08 9.00 8.09
CA ARG A 85 15.93 10.45 7.91
C ARG A 85 16.76 11.02 6.76
N ARG A 86 17.95 10.48 6.52
CA ARG A 86 18.84 10.87 5.42
C ARG A 86 18.46 10.23 4.08
N GLY A 87 17.43 9.36 4.04
CA GLY A 87 17.05 8.62 2.84
C GLY A 87 18.01 7.49 2.46
N VAL A 88 18.90 7.09 3.37
CA VAL A 88 19.86 5.99 3.15
C VAL A 88 19.20 4.63 3.40
N ALA A 89 18.22 4.59 4.32
CA ALA A 89 17.44 3.39 4.64
C ALA A 89 15.94 3.65 4.46
N THR A 90 15.19 2.60 4.16
CA THR A 90 13.72 2.63 4.14
C THR A 90 13.18 2.40 5.54
N ALA A 91 12.05 3.06 5.86
CA ALA A 91 11.38 2.85 7.14
C ALA A 91 10.84 1.41 7.25
N PRO A 92 11.02 0.74 8.40
CA PRO A 92 10.52 -0.63 8.61
C PRO A 92 8.99 -0.77 8.57
N VAL A 93 8.23 0.33 8.67
CA VAL A 93 6.79 0.39 8.37
C VAL A 93 6.55 1.51 7.36
N LEU A 94 6.18 1.15 6.13
CA LEU A 94 6.01 2.07 5.03
C LEU A 94 4.55 2.05 4.55
N PHE A 95 3.82 3.13 4.81
CA PHE A 95 2.44 3.28 4.36
C PHE A 95 2.36 3.85 2.94
N SER A 96 1.28 3.52 2.24
CA SER A 96 0.89 4.19 1.01
C SER A 96 0.76 5.70 1.24
N ALA A 97 1.19 6.47 0.24
CA ALA A 97 1.08 7.92 0.22
C ALA A 97 -0.06 8.35 -0.72
N GLU A 98 -0.86 9.34 -0.31
CA GLU A 98 -1.87 9.95 -1.18
C GLU A 98 -1.78 11.48 -1.20
N ALA A 99 -2.34 12.10 -2.24
CA ALA A 99 -2.33 13.55 -2.43
C ALA A 99 -3.40 14.28 -1.58
N ASN A 100 -4.37 13.56 -1.02
CA ASN A 100 -5.49 14.16 -0.30
C ASN A 100 -5.43 13.81 1.20
N CYS A 101 -5.61 14.81 2.06
CA CYS A 101 -5.60 14.58 3.52
C CYS A 101 -6.96 14.03 3.98
N TYR A 102 -7.17 12.71 3.84
CA TYR A 102 -8.41 12.03 4.25
C TYR A 102 -8.31 11.44 5.67
N HIS A 103 -8.33 12.31 6.67
CA HIS A 103 -8.34 11.90 8.08
C HIS A 103 -9.54 12.48 8.85
N PRO A 104 -10.77 12.02 8.58
CA PRO A 104 -11.99 12.60 9.15
C PRO A 104 -12.02 12.67 10.68
N GLN A 105 -11.34 11.75 11.38
CA GLN A 105 -11.30 11.71 12.84
C GLN A 105 -10.01 12.22 13.47
N LEU A 106 -9.02 12.65 12.68
CA LEU A 106 -7.79 13.21 13.23
C LEU A 106 -8.05 14.56 13.91
N THR A 107 -9.05 15.30 13.45
CA THR A 107 -9.28 16.70 13.83
C THR A 107 -10.64 16.95 14.47
N ASP A 108 -11.39 15.88 14.74
CA ASP A 108 -12.73 15.86 15.36
C ASP A 108 -13.72 16.87 14.73
N SER A 109 -13.68 17.01 13.41
CA SER A 109 -14.57 17.89 12.67
C SER A 109 -15.50 17.10 11.77
N GLY A 110 -16.81 17.22 11.99
CA GLY A 110 -17.83 16.62 11.12
C GLY A 110 -18.00 17.32 9.76
N LYS A 111 -17.40 18.50 9.57
CA LYS A 111 -17.43 19.23 8.29
C LYS A 111 -16.18 18.91 7.48
N TRP A 112 -16.36 18.29 6.31
CA TRP A 112 -15.26 17.81 5.47
C TRP A 112 -14.21 18.88 5.15
N GLY A 113 -14.60 20.07 4.70
CA GLY A 113 -13.64 21.14 4.37
C GLY A 113 -12.79 21.59 5.55
N VAL A 114 -13.37 21.67 6.75
CA VAL A 114 -12.66 22.01 7.99
C VAL A 114 -11.75 20.87 8.42
N SER A 115 -12.23 19.63 8.34
CA SER A 115 -11.46 18.43 8.64
C SER A 115 -10.22 18.33 7.76
N LYS A 116 -10.38 18.49 6.44
CA LYS A 116 -9.30 18.53 5.46
C LYS A 116 -8.29 19.64 5.77
N GLY A 117 -8.73 20.88 5.97
CA GLY A 117 -7.82 22.00 6.28
C GLY A 117 -7.01 21.78 7.56
N ARG A 118 -7.65 21.29 8.63
CA ARG A 118 -6.97 20.95 9.89
C ARG A 118 -6.01 19.78 9.74
N CYS A 119 -6.36 18.79 8.92
CA CYS A 119 -5.53 17.65 8.59
C CYS A 119 -4.23 18.10 7.90
N ILE A 120 -4.36 18.92 6.85
CA ILE A 120 -3.22 19.53 6.15
C ILE A 120 -2.33 20.30 7.14
N SER A 121 -2.96 21.11 8.00
CA SER A 121 -2.25 21.89 9.03
C SER A 121 -1.51 21.01 10.04
N ALA A 122 -2.06 19.85 10.42
CA ALA A 122 -1.41 18.92 11.33
C ALA A 122 -0.16 18.28 10.70
N TYR A 123 -0.26 17.81 9.46
CA TYR A 123 0.89 17.30 8.70
C TYR A 123 1.95 18.37 8.48
N TRP A 124 1.55 19.57 8.09
CA TRP A 124 2.46 20.69 7.88
C TRP A 124 3.24 21.03 9.16
N ARG A 125 2.58 21.09 10.32
CA ARG A 125 3.27 21.29 11.61
C ARG A 125 4.27 20.18 11.92
N ALA A 126 3.87 18.92 11.72
CA ALA A 126 4.75 17.78 11.97
C ALA A 126 5.97 17.80 11.04
N TYR A 127 5.78 18.09 9.76
CA TYR A 127 6.87 18.19 8.80
C TYR A 127 7.79 19.39 9.08
N ASN A 128 7.28 20.55 9.47
CA ASN A 128 8.16 21.66 9.88
C ASN A 128 9.05 21.33 11.08
N TYR A 129 8.51 20.57 12.04
CA TYR A 129 9.29 20.07 13.17
C TYR A 129 10.39 19.08 12.73
N TRP A 130 10.19 18.40 11.60
CA TRP A 130 11.13 17.44 11.03
C TRP A 130 12.16 18.08 10.07
N VAL A 131 11.75 19.06 9.26
CA VAL A 131 12.56 19.76 8.26
C VAL A 131 13.60 20.68 8.89
N GLY A 132 13.38 21.16 10.12
CA GLY A 132 14.39 21.89 10.91
C GLY A 132 15.71 21.14 11.17
N GLY A 133 15.86 19.90 10.68
CA GLY A 133 17.11 19.13 10.70
C GLY A 133 17.27 18.13 9.53
N CYS A 134 16.79 18.47 8.34
CA CYS A 134 16.96 17.65 7.12
C CYS A 134 17.59 18.47 5.98
N SER A 135 18.43 17.82 5.17
CA SER A 135 19.14 18.39 4.01
C SER A 135 19.02 17.46 2.81
N GLY A 136 18.86 18.01 1.60
CA GLY A 136 18.84 17.25 0.33
C GLY A 136 17.43 16.96 -0.25
N ASP A 137 17.37 16.12 -1.29
CA ASP A 137 16.15 15.84 -2.07
C ASP A 137 15.01 15.20 -1.26
N VAL A 138 15.36 14.49 -0.18
CA VAL A 138 14.41 13.91 0.80
C VAL A 138 13.53 15.00 1.45
N CYS A 139 14.05 16.22 1.57
CA CYS A 139 13.28 17.37 2.04
C CYS A 139 12.42 17.98 0.93
N ASN A 140 12.89 18.01 -0.32
CA ASN A 140 12.16 18.60 -1.45
C ASN A 140 10.91 17.80 -1.85
N GLU A 141 10.99 16.47 -1.83
CA GLU A 141 9.80 15.64 -2.15
C GLU A 141 8.73 15.72 -1.05
N LYS A 142 9.12 15.93 0.22
CA LYS A 142 8.19 16.11 1.34
C LYS A 142 7.51 17.48 1.37
N LEU A 143 7.98 18.45 0.58
CA LEU A 143 7.29 19.73 0.36
C LEU A 143 6.06 19.58 -0.53
N ARG A 144 5.99 18.52 -1.36
CA ARG A 144 4.75 18.09 -2.02
C ARG A 144 3.94 17.32 -0.98
N LEU A 145 3.25 18.02 -0.08
CA LEU A 145 2.55 17.42 1.07
C LEU A 145 1.78 16.13 0.70
N HIS A 146 2.34 14.98 1.09
CA HIS A 146 1.69 13.67 1.00
C HIS A 146 1.18 13.23 2.37
N TYR A 147 0.07 12.51 2.35
CA TYR A 147 -0.66 12.06 3.52
C TYR A 147 -0.69 10.53 3.59
N LEU A 148 -0.76 9.99 4.81
CA LEU A 148 -0.86 8.56 5.03
C LEU A 148 -2.19 8.03 4.49
N ASN A 149 -2.11 7.01 3.64
CA ASN A 149 -3.22 6.19 3.22
C ASN A 149 -3.12 4.81 3.89
N ALA A 150 -4.14 4.41 4.65
CA ALA A 150 -4.13 3.14 5.37
C ALA A 150 -4.70 1.97 4.55
N GLY A 151 -4.98 2.17 3.26
CA GLY A 151 -5.38 1.10 2.36
C GLY A 151 -4.22 0.28 1.81
N GLY A 152 -2.97 0.66 2.12
CA GLY A 152 -1.80 -0.14 1.82
C GLY A 152 -0.61 0.19 2.73
N TYR A 153 0.14 -0.83 3.16
CA TYR A 153 1.45 -0.67 3.79
C TYR A 153 2.30 -1.93 3.64
N VAL A 154 3.62 -1.76 3.71
CA VAL A 154 4.58 -2.86 3.83
C VAL A 154 5.36 -2.69 5.13
N ALA A 155 5.60 -3.78 5.85
CA ALA A 155 6.27 -3.72 7.14
C ALA A 155 7.12 -4.95 7.44
N ARG A 156 8.22 -4.73 8.17
CA ARG A 156 8.87 -5.78 8.97
C ARG A 156 7.96 -6.17 10.11
N VAL A 157 7.84 -7.46 10.39
CA VAL A 157 6.95 -7.98 11.45
C VAL A 157 7.29 -7.39 12.81
N TRP A 158 8.57 -7.28 13.18
CA TRP A 158 8.97 -6.67 14.46
C TRP A 158 8.48 -5.23 14.60
N ALA A 159 8.62 -4.44 13.53
CA ALA A 159 8.27 -3.03 13.54
C ALA A 159 6.75 -2.85 13.55
N LEU A 160 6.02 -3.71 12.83
CA LEU A 160 4.57 -3.69 12.84
C LEU A 160 4.01 -4.04 14.23
N LYS A 161 4.57 -5.03 14.93
CA LYS A 161 4.21 -5.35 16.32
C LYS A 161 4.40 -4.14 17.24
N GLN A 162 5.53 -3.45 17.12
CA GLN A 162 5.83 -2.26 17.92
C GLN A 162 4.85 -1.10 17.62
N THR A 163 4.60 -0.81 16.34
CA THR A 163 3.67 0.27 15.96
C THR A 163 2.21 -0.06 16.29
N PHE A 164 1.84 -1.35 16.32
CA PHE A 164 0.52 -1.81 16.73
C PHE A 164 0.21 -1.52 18.21
N VAL A 165 1.20 -1.54 19.10
CA VAL A 165 1.03 -1.15 20.52
C VAL A 165 0.54 0.30 20.61
N ALA A 166 1.19 1.22 19.89
CA ALA A 166 0.77 2.62 19.84
C ALA A 166 -0.59 2.81 19.16
N PHE A 167 -0.88 2.03 18.10
CA PHE A 167 -2.19 2.07 17.45
C PHE A 167 -3.30 1.65 18.41
N ARG A 168 -3.09 0.60 19.23
CA ARG A 168 -4.04 0.17 20.26
C ARG A 168 -4.27 1.26 21.30
N ASP A 169 -3.22 1.95 21.76
CA ASP A 169 -3.35 3.08 22.68
C ASP A 169 -4.19 4.21 22.05
N VAL A 170 -3.93 4.56 20.79
CA VAL A 170 -4.76 5.52 20.04
C VAL A 170 -6.23 5.10 20.05
N LEU A 171 -6.52 3.82 19.79
CA LEU A 171 -7.88 3.30 19.76
C LEU A 171 -8.60 3.36 21.12
N GLN A 172 -7.87 3.36 22.24
CA GLN A 172 -8.46 3.45 23.58
C GLN A 172 -8.84 4.88 23.97
N ARG A 173 -8.22 5.89 23.34
CA ARG A 173 -8.43 7.31 23.70
C ARG A 173 -9.79 7.87 23.29
N LYS A 174 -10.42 7.30 22.26
CA LYS A 174 -11.76 7.67 21.80
C LYS A 174 -12.33 6.60 20.86
N ARG A 175 -13.60 6.76 20.48
CA ARG A 175 -14.22 5.87 19.48
C ARG A 175 -13.75 6.19 18.07
N TRP A 176 -12.91 5.32 17.51
CA TRP A 176 -12.49 5.39 16.11
C TRP A 176 -13.35 4.49 15.23
N TRP A 177 -13.62 4.95 14.02
CA TRP A 177 -14.24 4.20 12.93
C TRP A 177 -13.40 4.26 11.64
N CYS A 178 -12.42 5.17 11.56
CA CYS A 178 -11.48 5.33 10.44
C CYS A 178 -10.07 4.98 10.94
N ASP A 179 -9.54 3.86 10.47
CA ASP A 179 -8.19 3.43 10.81
C ASP A 179 -7.12 4.31 10.16
N GLN A 180 -7.34 4.87 8.97
CA GLN A 180 -6.46 5.89 8.39
C GLN A 180 -6.31 7.11 9.31
N SER A 181 -7.36 7.55 9.99
CA SER A 181 -7.27 8.63 10.96
C SER A 181 -6.45 8.23 12.19
N ALA A 182 -6.64 7.00 12.69
CA ALA A 182 -5.88 6.47 13.82
C ALA A 182 -4.39 6.28 13.47
N TRP A 183 -4.08 5.62 12.35
CA TRP A 183 -2.71 5.48 11.83
C TRP A 183 -2.06 6.82 11.51
N GLY A 184 -2.83 7.76 10.96
CA GLY A 184 -2.37 9.13 10.75
C GLY A 184 -1.92 9.79 12.04
N LEU A 185 -2.65 9.61 13.15
CA LEU A 185 -2.24 10.11 14.45
C LEU A 185 -0.95 9.45 14.94
N VAL A 186 -0.86 8.11 14.83
CA VAL A 186 0.36 7.35 15.18
C VAL A 186 1.57 7.82 14.37
N TYR A 187 1.41 8.04 13.06
CA TYR A 187 2.45 8.57 12.18
C TYR A 187 2.88 9.97 12.59
N LEU A 188 1.94 10.90 12.79
CA LEU A 188 2.27 12.26 13.21
C LEU A 188 2.99 12.29 14.56
N TRP A 189 2.57 11.46 15.50
CA TRP A 189 3.25 11.26 16.78
C TRP A 189 4.67 10.73 16.64
N SER A 190 4.90 9.80 15.71
CA SER A 190 6.26 9.31 15.41
C SER A 190 7.17 10.42 14.89
N ILE A 191 6.63 11.44 14.22
CA ILE A 191 7.42 12.59 13.74
C ILE A 191 7.64 13.60 14.86
N THR A 192 6.57 14.02 15.53
CA THR A 192 6.60 15.11 16.51
C THR A 192 7.26 14.70 17.83
N GLN A 193 7.37 13.39 18.11
CA GLN A 193 7.86 12.86 19.39
C GLN A 193 7.12 13.50 20.56
N ASP A 194 5.78 13.51 20.50
CA ASP A 194 4.91 14.17 21.47
C ASP A 194 5.23 13.69 22.90
N ALA A 195 5.66 14.62 23.75
CA ALA A 195 6.10 14.33 25.12
C ALA A 195 4.97 13.76 26.01
N ARG A 196 3.69 13.92 25.60
CA ARG A 196 2.53 13.33 26.29
C ARG A 196 2.38 11.84 26.04
N MET A 197 3.14 11.26 25.11
CA MET A 197 3.20 9.82 24.94
C MET A 197 4.05 9.20 26.03
N THR A 198 3.47 8.22 26.71
CA THR A 198 4.22 7.39 27.65
C THR A 198 5.32 6.62 26.91
N PRO A 199 6.47 6.34 27.56
CA PRO A 199 7.61 5.72 26.87
C PRO A 199 7.29 4.39 26.17
N ASP A 200 6.34 3.63 26.69
CA ASP A 200 5.91 2.31 26.20
C ASP A 200 5.13 2.35 24.88
N VAL A 201 4.50 3.47 24.54
CA VAL A 201 3.79 3.67 23.26
C VAL A 201 4.55 4.58 22.30
N ARG A 202 5.69 5.13 22.72
CA ARG A 202 6.47 6.07 21.92
C ARG A 202 7.15 5.34 20.76
N ILE A 203 6.88 5.83 19.55
CA ILE A 203 7.46 5.29 18.33
C ILE A 203 8.71 6.09 17.96
N PRO A 204 9.87 5.45 17.74
CA PRO A 204 11.06 6.12 17.23
C PRO A 204 10.80 6.86 15.90
N ARG A 205 11.44 8.02 15.72
CA ARG A 205 11.40 8.72 14.42
C ARG A 205 11.90 7.80 13.30
N GLY A 206 11.22 7.81 12.16
CA GLY A 206 11.62 7.01 11.00
C GLY A 206 11.22 5.54 11.07
N LEU A 207 10.60 5.05 12.16
CA LEU A 207 10.05 3.70 12.18
C LEU A 207 8.86 3.57 11.22
N ILE A 208 8.02 4.62 11.18
CA ILE A 208 6.91 4.78 10.23
C ILE A 208 7.27 5.87 9.23
N ASN A 209 7.05 5.62 7.93
CA ASN A 209 7.17 6.62 6.88
C ASN A 209 6.15 6.36 5.75
N LEU A 210 6.13 7.23 4.74
CA LEU A 210 5.26 7.08 3.58
C LEU A 210 6.06 6.66 2.35
N ASP A 211 5.43 5.91 1.45
CA ASP A 211 5.95 5.53 0.14
C ASP A 211 5.92 6.71 -0.83
N PHE A 212 6.74 7.74 -0.57
CA PHE A 212 6.79 8.96 -1.38
C PHE A 212 7.20 8.70 -2.82
N HIS A 213 8.00 7.67 -3.08
CA HIS A 213 8.47 7.33 -4.42
C HIS A 213 7.50 6.43 -5.20
N ASN A 214 6.39 6.00 -4.58
CA ASN A 214 5.43 5.06 -5.16
C ASN A 214 6.12 3.76 -5.65
N GLU A 215 6.98 3.18 -4.82
CA GLU A 215 7.67 1.92 -5.13
C GLU A 215 6.75 0.71 -4.88
N PHE A 216 5.94 0.78 -3.83
CA PHE A 216 4.94 -0.25 -3.53
C PHE A 216 3.55 0.16 -3.98
N PHE A 217 3.11 1.35 -3.63
CA PHE A 217 1.72 1.76 -3.72
C PHE A 217 1.57 2.99 -4.61
N PHE A 218 0.55 2.98 -5.44
CA PHE A 218 0.11 4.17 -6.15
C PHE A 218 -1.39 4.41 -5.93
N SER A 219 -1.69 5.42 -5.12
CA SER A 219 -3.06 5.89 -4.88
C SER A 219 -3.55 6.71 -6.08
N LEU A 220 -4.64 6.26 -6.68
CA LEU A 220 -5.24 6.88 -7.87
C LEU A 220 -6.23 7.99 -7.53
N HIS A 221 -6.53 8.20 -6.25
CA HIS A 221 -7.46 9.24 -5.84
C HIS A 221 -6.97 10.62 -6.31
N SER A 222 -7.85 11.35 -6.99
CA SER A 222 -7.55 12.66 -7.57
C SER A 222 -6.48 12.69 -8.69
N MET A 223 -6.03 11.53 -9.19
CA MET A 223 -5.14 11.47 -10.35
C MET A 223 -5.93 11.66 -11.65
N ARG A 224 -5.32 12.36 -12.62
CA ARG A 224 -5.90 12.58 -13.95
C ARG A 224 -5.02 11.95 -15.01
N PHE A 225 -5.67 11.28 -15.95
CA PHE A 225 -5.02 10.75 -17.13
C PHE A 225 -4.51 11.87 -18.04
N GLU A 226 -3.40 11.62 -18.72
CA GLU A 226 -2.71 12.56 -19.62
C GLU A 226 -2.13 13.81 -18.92
N ILE A 227 -2.27 13.93 -17.59
CA ILE A 227 -1.71 15.01 -16.79
C ILE A 227 -0.82 14.46 -15.68
N ASP A 228 -1.36 13.54 -14.88
CA ASP A 228 -0.65 12.96 -13.74
C ASP A 228 -0.15 11.53 -14.07
N ILE A 229 -0.82 10.86 -15.02
CA ILE A 229 -0.49 9.52 -15.51
C ILE A 229 -0.46 9.54 -17.04
N LEU A 230 0.68 9.16 -17.62
CA LEU A 230 0.88 9.06 -19.07
C LEU A 230 0.90 7.60 -19.49
N PHE A 231 -0.01 7.21 -20.38
CA PHE A 231 -0.08 5.85 -20.88
C PHE A 231 0.75 5.67 -22.15
N TRP A 232 1.30 4.47 -22.30
CA TRP A 232 1.93 4.09 -23.56
C TRP A 232 0.84 3.87 -24.62
N SER A 233 1.13 4.24 -25.87
CA SER A 233 0.19 3.97 -26.96
C SER A 233 0.06 2.47 -27.22
N SER A 234 -1.07 2.04 -27.78
CA SER A 234 -1.28 0.65 -28.18
C SER A 234 -0.20 0.13 -29.13
N THR A 235 0.29 0.98 -30.04
CA THR A 235 1.42 0.68 -30.93
C THR A 235 2.73 0.47 -30.15
N ALA A 236 3.02 1.32 -29.17
CA ALA A 236 4.22 1.16 -28.34
C ALA A 236 4.18 -0.15 -27.54
N ILE A 237 3.02 -0.49 -26.95
CA ILE A 237 2.81 -1.77 -26.27
C ILE A 237 2.99 -2.93 -27.25
N ALA A 238 2.37 -2.89 -28.42
CA ALA A 238 2.46 -3.94 -29.42
C ALA A 238 3.91 -4.18 -29.89
N ASN A 239 4.70 -3.12 -30.06
CA ASN A 239 6.11 -3.23 -30.42
C ASN A 239 6.94 -3.94 -29.34
N VAL A 240 6.71 -3.61 -28.06
CA VAL A 240 7.34 -4.33 -26.93
C VAL A 240 6.91 -5.78 -26.89
N VAL A 241 5.61 -6.05 -27.09
CA VAL A 241 5.08 -7.41 -27.08
C VAL A 241 5.68 -8.26 -28.20
N ALA A 242 5.84 -7.69 -29.40
CA ALA A 242 6.38 -8.39 -30.57
C ALA A 242 7.88 -8.70 -30.44
N GLY A 243 8.66 -7.79 -29.84
CA GLY A 243 10.11 -7.93 -29.69
C GLY A 243 10.59 -8.47 -28.34
N GLY A 244 9.71 -8.58 -27.36
CA GLY A 244 10.09 -8.70 -25.95
C GLY A 244 10.13 -10.11 -25.39
N ARG A 245 10.90 -10.26 -24.31
CA ARG A 245 10.86 -11.41 -23.39
C ARG A 245 10.17 -10.97 -22.10
N LEU A 246 9.39 -11.89 -21.53
CA LEU A 246 8.76 -11.69 -20.23
C LEU A 246 9.81 -11.61 -19.12
N PRO A 247 9.51 -10.93 -18.00
CA PRO A 247 8.30 -10.14 -17.74
C PRO A 247 8.34 -8.76 -18.43
N PHE A 248 7.18 -8.23 -18.80
CA PHE A 248 7.07 -6.89 -19.40
C PHE A 248 7.19 -5.76 -18.35
N PRO A 249 7.58 -4.54 -18.77
CA PRO A 249 7.55 -3.37 -17.89
C PRO A 249 6.12 -2.88 -17.63
N LEU A 250 5.99 -1.84 -16.80
CA LEU A 250 4.76 -1.06 -16.75
C LEU A 250 4.57 -0.25 -18.03
N PHE A 251 3.33 -0.13 -18.49
CA PHE A 251 2.99 0.59 -19.72
C PHE A 251 2.35 1.95 -19.43
N PHE A 252 2.73 2.55 -18.31
CA PHE A 252 2.37 3.91 -17.93
C PHE A 252 3.50 4.55 -17.10
N ASN A 253 3.56 5.87 -17.14
CA ASN A 253 4.48 6.68 -16.34
C ASN A 253 3.69 7.58 -15.40
N ILE A 254 4.23 7.83 -14.21
CA ILE A 254 3.70 8.82 -13.27
C ILE A 254 4.47 10.12 -13.49
N VAL A 255 3.74 11.19 -13.79
CA VAL A 255 4.34 12.50 -14.06
C VAL A 255 5.09 12.99 -12.81
N ASP A 256 6.26 13.60 -13.04
CA ASP A 256 7.24 14.00 -12.03
C ASP A 256 7.83 12.88 -11.17
N LYS A 257 7.56 11.60 -11.48
CA LYS A 257 8.14 10.45 -10.77
C LYS A 257 8.68 9.42 -11.78
N PRO A 258 9.76 9.77 -12.51
CA PRO A 258 10.27 8.94 -13.60
C PRO A 258 10.76 7.55 -13.16
N ASN A 259 11.08 7.38 -11.87
CA ASN A 259 11.58 6.12 -11.30
C ASN A 259 10.48 5.32 -10.57
N ALA A 260 9.23 5.77 -10.57
CA ALA A 260 8.16 5.08 -9.85
C ALA A 260 7.74 3.80 -10.58
N THR A 261 7.77 2.69 -9.85
CA THR A 261 7.40 1.34 -10.36
C THR A 261 6.44 0.65 -9.40
N PRO A 262 5.25 1.23 -9.14
CA PRO A 262 4.39 0.79 -8.04
C PRO A 262 3.96 -0.66 -8.25
N ALA A 263 4.22 -1.52 -7.27
CA ALA A 263 3.77 -2.92 -7.27
C ALA A 263 2.23 -3.05 -7.23
N ILE A 264 1.55 -2.15 -6.52
CA ILE A 264 0.12 -2.18 -6.22
C ILE A 264 -0.51 -0.84 -6.60
N LEU A 265 -1.58 -0.90 -7.39
CA LEU A 265 -2.41 0.26 -7.71
C LEU A 265 -3.65 0.25 -6.82
N HIS A 266 -3.95 1.39 -6.20
CA HIS A 266 -5.06 1.55 -5.27
C HIS A 266 -6.09 2.54 -5.81
N PHE A 267 -7.33 2.09 -5.97
CA PHE A 267 -8.45 2.81 -6.57
C PHE A 267 -9.31 3.50 -5.51
N ASN A 268 -8.69 3.96 -4.43
CA ASN A 268 -9.37 4.62 -3.32
C ASN A 268 -10.10 5.88 -3.77
N GLY A 269 -11.26 6.15 -3.16
CA GLY A 269 -11.95 7.43 -3.30
C GLY A 269 -12.53 7.75 -4.69
N LEU A 270 -12.43 6.84 -5.68
CA LEU A 270 -12.88 7.08 -7.06
C LEU A 270 -14.40 7.04 -7.23
N GLY A 271 -15.13 6.45 -6.27
CA GLY A 271 -16.60 6.37 -6.30
C GLY A 271 -17.11 5.77 -7.60
N ARG A 272 -17.98 6.50 -8.32
CA ARG A 272 -18.60 6.04 -9.58
C ARG A 272 -17.60 5.87 -10.73
N ASN A 273 -16.43 6.49 -10.66
CA ASN A 273 -15.42 6.43 -11.73
C ASN A 273 -14.50 5.21 -11.62
N VAL A 274 -14.65 4.38 -10.58
CA VAL A 274 -13.77 3.23 -10.32
C VAL A 274 -13.68 2.28 -11.51
N GLY A 275 -14.80 2.01 -12.20
CA GLY A 275 -14.83 1.09 -13.35
C GLY A 275 -13.97 1.60 -14.52
N PHE A 276 -14.14 2.88 -14.87
CA PHE A 276 -13.36 3.53 -15.94
C PHE A 276 -11.86 3.54 -15.63
N PHE A 277 -11.49 3.93 -14.40
CA PHE A 277 -10.09 3.93 -13.98
C PHE A 277 -9.51 2.52 -13.95
N LEU A 278 -10.25 1.56 -13.41
CA LEU A 278 -9.84 0.17 -13.32
C LEU A 278 -9.54 -0.39 -14.71
N GLU A 279 -10.45 -0.20 -15.66
CA GLU A 279 -10.27 -0.67 -17.02
C GLU A 279 -9.04 -0.06 -17.68
N LYS A 280 -8.90 1.28 -17.61
CA LYS A 280 -7.78 1.97 -18.25
C LYS A 280 -6.44 1.57 -17.63
N MET A 281 -6.32 1.55 -16.30
CA MET A 281 -5.09 1.16 -15.61
C MET A 281 -4.76 -0.32 -15.84
N ARG A 282 -5.75 -1.21 -15.75
CA ARG A 282 -5.57 -2.65 -15.99
C ARG A 282 -4.92 -2.90 -17.35
N ASN A 283 -5.40 -2.25 -18.40
CA ASN A 283 -4.89 -2.44 -19.77
C ASN A 283 -3.42 -2.03 -19.94
N HIS A 284 -2.83 -1.33 -18.96
CA HIS A 284 -1.43 -0.88 -18.96
C HIS A 284 -0.59 -1.51 -17.85
N THR A 285 -1.12 -2.54 -17.20
CA THR A 285 -0.36 -3.40 -16.27
C THR A 285 0.30 -4.53 -17.02
N SER A 286 1.51 -4.92 -16.59
CA SER A 286 2.27 -5.96 -17.27
C SER A 286 1.51 -7.28 -17.26
N TRP A 287 0.98 -7.72 -16.11
CA TRP A 287 0.23 -8.99 -16.04
C TRP A 287 -0.93 -9.04 -17.03
N TYR A 288 -1.64 -7.93 -17.25
CA TYR A 288 -2.76 -7.93 -18.19
C TYR A 288 -2.28 -8.04 -19.63
N VAL A 289 -1.29 -7.22 -20.01
CA VAL A 289 -0.70 -7.24 -21.35
C VAL A 289 -0.09 -8.61 -21.65
N GLU A 290 0.64 -9.18 -20.69
CA GLU A 290 1.20 -10.52 -20.80
C GLU A 290 0.10 -11.55 -21.09
N ASN A 291 -0.98 -11.55 -20.33
CA ASN A 291 -2.06 -12.53 -20.50
C ASN A 291 -2.99 -12.23 -21.70
N LYS A 292 -2.80 -11.11 -22.40
CA LYS A 292 -3.54 -10.73 -23.62
C LYS A 292 -2.69 -10.71 -24.89
N ARG A 293 -1.40 -11.05 -24.80
CA ARG A 293 -0.46 -10.99 -25.94
C ARG A 293 -0.78 -11.94 -27.09
N SER A 294 -1.50 -13.04 -26.81
CA SER A 294 -1.93 -14.03 -27.80
C SER A 294 -3.20 -14.74 -27.34
N VAL A 295 -3.86 -15.44 -28.27
CA VAL A 295 -5.04 -16.28 -27.98
C VAL A 295 -4.70 -17.34 -26.93
N ASP A 296 -3.62 -18.10 -27.13
CA ASP A 296 -3.17 -19.14 -26.21
C ASP A 296 -2.89 -18.60 -24.80
N ALA A 297 -2.27 -17.41 -24.69
CA ALA A 297 -2.01 -16.78 -23.40
C ALA A 297 -3.31 -16.40 -22.69
N ALA A 298 -4.29 -15.86 -23.42
CA ALA A 298 -5.59 -15.48 -22.89
C ALA A 298 -6.44 -16.70 -22.49
N GLU A 299 -6.33 -17.81 -23.22
CA GLU A 299 -6.96 -19.09 -22.87
C GLU A 299 -6.34 -19.69 -21.62
N LYS A 300 -5.00 -19.76 -21.56
CA LYS A 300 -4.28 -20.21 -20.37
C LYS A 300 -4.66 -19.40 -19.13
N ALA A 301 -4.74 -18.06 -19.26
CA ALA A 301 -5.15 -17.19 -18.17
C ALA A 301 -6.58 -17.48 -17.69
N ARG A 302 -7.54 -17.67 -18.63
CA ARG A 302 -8.91 -18.05 -18.29
C ARG A 302 -8.96 -19.40 -17.58
N ASP A 303 -8.22 -20.39 -18.08
CA ASP A 303 -8.18 -21.72 -17.48
C ASP A 303 -7.60 -21.70 -16.06
N MET A 304 -6.52 -20.94 -15.85
CA MET A 304 -5.95 -20.72 -14.52
C MET A 304 -6.98 -20.17 -13.55
N LEU A 305 -7.74 -19.14 -13.95
CA LEU A 305 -8.76 -18.53 -13.09
C LEU A 305 -9.97 -19.46 -12.86
N LYS A 306 -10.40 -20.23 -13.87
CA LYS A 306 -11.58 -21.12 -13.76
C LYS A 306 -11.33 -22.34 -12.89
N SER A 307 -10.23 -23.05 -13.15
CA SER A 307 -10.14 -24.47 -12.81
C SER A 307 -8.99 -24.82 -11.88
N TYR A 308 -7.92 -24.02 -11.86
CA TYR A 308 -6.67 -24.43 -11.23
C TYR A 308 -6.29 -23.59 -10.01
N SER A 309 -6.70 -22.32 -9.97
CA SER A 309 -6.22 -21.41 -8.94
C SER A 309 -6.98 -21.59 -7.63
N ARG A 310 -6.24 -22.04 -6.61
CA ARG A 310 -6.70 -22.04 -5.23
C ARG A 310 -6.23 -20.77 -4.54
N ILE A 311 -7.13 -20.13 -3.83
CA ILE A 311 -6.83 -19.00 -2.95
C ILE A 311 -6.98 -19.45 -1.51
N LYS A 312 -6.12 -18.94 -0.63
CA LYS A 312 -6.25 -19.16 0.81
C LYS A 312 -7.04 -18.01 1.42
N VAL A 313 -8.11 -18.38 2.12
CA VAL A 313 -9.08 -17.47 2.69
C VAL A 313 -9.20 -17.77 4.17
N CYS A 314 -8.92 -16.75 4.99
CA CYS A 314 -8.85 -16.83 6.43
C CYS A 314 -9.97 -16.00 7.07
N GLY A 315 -10.81 -16.67 7.87
CA GLY A 315 -11.96 -16.13 8.58
C GLY A 315 -12.19 -16.88 9.89
N ASP A 316 -12.65 -16.19 10.93
CA ASP A 316 -13.02 -16.79 12.24
C ASP A 316 -12.00 -17.73 12.89
N GLY A 317 -10.71 -17.52 12.60
CA GLY A 317 -9.62 -18.31 13.18
C GLY A 317 -9.20 -19.49 12.30
N ASP A 318 -9.96 -19.82 11.26
CA ASP A 318 -9.66 -20.88 10.30
C ASP A 318 -9.22 -20.31 8.95
N CYS A 319 -8.44 -21.09 8.21
CA CYS A 319 -8.03 -20.77 6.84
C CYS A 319 -8.36 -21.95 5.95
N ASN A 320 -9.06 -21.71 4.86
CA ASN A 320 -9.46 -22.72 3.91
C ASN A 320 -8.87 -22.41 2.54
N LEU A 321 -8.45 -23.46 1.83
CA LEU A 321 -8.17 -23.37 0.40
C LEU A 321 -9.47 -23.53 -0.36
N ALA A 322 -9.75 -22.58 -1.24
CA ALA A 322 -10.95 -22.59 -2.05
C ALA A 322 -10.63 -22.16 -3.48
N LEU A 323 -11.44 -22.60 -4.45
CA LEU A 323 -11.20 -22.27 -5.85
C LEU A 323 -11.54 -20.81 -6.10
N PHE A 324 -10.71 -20.10 -6.86
CA PHE A 324 -10.98 -18.70 -7.23
C PHE A 324 -12.37 -18.53 -7.85
N SER A 325 -12.77 -19.46 -8.72
CA SER A 325 -14.05 -19.45 -9.42
C SER A 325 -15.27 -19.51 -8.48
N GLN A 326 -15.11 -19.98 -7.24
CA GLN A 326 -16.18 -19.96 -6.23
C GLN A 326 -16.47 -18.54 -5.70
N PHE A 327 -15.52 -17.60 -5.79
CA PHE A 327 -15.67 -16.23 -5.31
C PHE A 327 -15.83 -15.20 -6.43
N CYS A 328 -15.32 -15.52 -7.62
CA CYS A 328 -15.30 -14.60 -8.76
C CYS A 328 -15.84 -15.27 -10.03
N PRO A 329 -17.12 -15.69 -10.05
CA PRO A 329 -17.69 -16.42 -11.19
C PRO A 329 -17.85 -15.55 -12.46
N VAL A 330 -17.83 -14.22 -12.33
CA VAL A 330 -18.10 -13.25 -13.41
C VAL A 330 -16.81 -12.69 -14.05
N PHE A 331 -15.64 -13.03 -13.54
CA PHE A 331 -14.35 -12.53 -14.07
C PHE A 331 -13.92 -13.21 -15.40
N LEU A 332 -14.84 -13.95 -16.03
CA LEU A 332 -14.59 -15.01 -17.02
C LEU A 332 -15.01 -14.64 -18.44
#